data_AF-A0A950QYA8-F1
#
_entry.id   AF-A0A950QYA8-F1
#
_cell.length_a   1.000
_cell.length_b   1.000
_cell.length_c   1.000
_cell.angle_alpha   90.00
_cell.angle_beta   90.00
_cell.angle_gamma   90.00
#
_symmetry.space_group_name_H-M   'P 1'
#
loop_
_entity.id
_entity.type
_entity.pdbx_description
1 polymer ?
#
loop_
_entity_poly.entity_id
_entity_poly.type
_entity_poly.pdbx_seq_one_letter_code
_entity_poly.pdbx_strand_id
1 'polypeptide(L)'
;MVGVVVAVLLVGILIGLFLAWWFFRRLSPPEPPPPLPCPPPTPCPPPEPCPPPKIPDQFDAPALSAALQLRLRGTTADGSAASTTTGNQVIWVDSGGEVLVHLDSIQARILENLLLISIDLESDETGRTPLIVSFALGNAADPAGLVAATDEYPRGDGRLAAHWGESIQAALWSTLLSLAQEHATERGKTPVGISATSGSLRLQAAA
;
A
#
# COMPACT_ATOMS: atom_id res chain seq x y z
N MET A 1 -103.63 -31.30 -3.39
CA MET A 1 -102.59 -30.94 -4.39
C MET A 1 -101.45 -30.08 -3.83
N VAL A 2 -101.69 -29.17 -2.87
CA VAL A 2 -100.65 -28.29 -2.30
C VAL A 2 -99.52 -29.03 -1.55
N GLY A 3 -99.82 -30.11 -0.83
CA GLY A 3 -98.81 -30.84 -0.05
C GLY A 3 -97.73 -31.54 -0.89
N VAL A 4 -98.06 -31.99 -2.10
CA VAL A 4 -97.09 -32.68 -2.99
C VAL A 4 -96.09 -31.70 -3.59
N VAL A 5 -96.55 -30.49 -3.95
CA VAL A 5 -95.68 -29.44 -4.52
C VAL A 5 -94.66 -28.95 -3.50
N VAL A 6 -95.08 -28.78 -2.23
CA VAL A 6 -94.18 -28.37 -1.14
C VAL A 6 -93.15 -29.46 -0.83
N ALA A 7 -93.53 -30.73 -0.85
CA ALA A 7 -92.61 -31.85 -0.63
C ALA A 7 -91.52 -31.93 -1.72
N VAL A 8 -91.89 -31.76 -2.99
CA VAL A 8 -90.92 -31.80 -4.11
C VAL A 8 -89.93 -30.63 -4.05
N LEU A 9 -90.39 -29.42 -3.69
CA LEU A 9 -89.51 -28.26 -3.50
C LEU A 9 -88.53 -28.45 -2.35
N LEU A 10 -89.00 -28.98 -1.21
CA LEU A 10 -88.14 -29.25 -0.06
C LEU A 10 -87.07 -30.30 -0.37
N VAL A 11 -87.43 -31.37 -1.08
CA VAL A 11 -86.46 -32.39 -1.52
C VAL A 11 -85.44 -31.80 -2.49
N GLY A 12 -85.86 -30.97 -3.44
CA GLY A 12 -84.95 -30.29 -4.37
C GLY A 12 -83.95 -29.38 -3.66
N ILE A 13 -84.41 -28.61 -2.66
CA ILE A 13 -83.54 -27.74 -1.85
C ILE A 13 -82.56 -28.56 -1.01
N LEU A 14 -83.01 -29.65 -0.38
CA LEU A 14 -82.15 -30.51 0.42
C LEU A 14 -81.07 -31.19 -0.44
N ILE A 15 -81.42 -31.65 -1.64
CA ILE A 15 -80.45 -32.22 -2.59
C ILE A 15 -79.45 -31.15 -3.03
N GLY A 16 -79.91 -29.94 -3.37
CA GLY A 16 -79.04 -28.83 -3.76
C GLY A 16 -78.05 -28.45 -2.66
N LEU A 17 -78.53 -28.34 -1.41
CA LEU A 17 -77.68 -28.04 -0.26
C LEU A 17 -76.70 -29.17 0.05
N PHE A 18 -77.14 -30.43 -0.07
CA PHE A 18 -76.27 -31.58 0.12
C PHE A 18 -75.16 -31.65 -0.93
N LEU A 19 -75.47 -31.40 -2.20
CA LEU A 19 -74.48 -31.37 -3.28
C LEU A 19 -73.50 -30.22 -3.12
N ALA A 20 -73.97 -29.02 -2.75
CA ALA A 20 -73.11 -27.87 -2.48
C ALA A 20 -72.17 -28.13 -1.30
N TRP A 21 -72.69 -28.68 -0.20
CA TRP A 21 -71.88 -29.05 0.96
C TRP A 21 -70.87 -30.17 0.63
N TRP A 22 -71.27 -31.18 -0.13
CA TRP A 22 -70.39 -32.25 -0.56
C TRP A 22 -69.27 -31.74 -1.47
N PHE A 23 -69.56 -30.81 -2.38
CA PHE A 23 -68.57 -30.19 -3.25
C PHE A 23 -67.56 -29.36 -2.44
N PHE A 24 -68.04 -28.55 -1.49
CA PHE A 24 -67.18 -27.78 -0.58
C PHE A 24 -66.29 -28.67 0.30
N ARG A 25 -66.82 -29.81 0.75
CA ARG A 25 -66.05 -30.75 1.58
C ARG A 25 -64.97 -31.52 0.79
N ARG A 26 -65.12 -31.65 -0.54
CA ARG A 26 -64.10 -32.26 -1.42
C ARG A 26 -62.98 -31.30 -1.84
N LEU A 27 -63.18 -29.99 -1.72
CA LEU A 27 -62.13 -29.02 -1.99
C LEU A 27 -61.27 -28.88 -0.72
N SER A 28 -60.34 -29.81 -0.52
CA SER A 28 -59.22 -29.56 0.38
C SER A 28 -58.46 -28.34 -0.15
N PRO A 29 -58.14 -27.34 0.70
CA PRO A 29 -57.27 -26.25 0.29
C PRO A 29 -55.93 -26.85 -0.19
N PRO A 30 -55.33 -26.33 -1.27
CA PRO A 30 -54.04 -26.81 -1.72
C PRO A 30 -53.04 -26.62 -0.59
N GLU A 31 -52.27 -27.68 -0.30
CA GLU A 31 -51.21 -27.61 0.70
C GLU A 31 -50.17 -26.57 0.24
N PRO A 32 -49.69 -25.67 1.13
CA PRO A 32 -48.63 -24.74 0.77
C PRO A 32 -47.38 -25.53 0.35
N PRO A 33 -46.63 -25.04 -0.66
CA PRO A 33 -45.40 -25.69 -1.06
C PRO A 33 -44.42 -25.74 0.13
N PRO A 34 -43.61 -26.80 0.26
CA PRO A 34 -42.60 -26.89 1.30
C PRO A 34 -41.65 -25.69 1.21
N PRO A 35 -41.14 -25.17 2.34
CA PRO A 35 -40.15 -24.11 2.33
C PRO A 35 -38.91 -24.58 1.55
N LEU A 36 -38.41 -23.70 0.68
CA LEU A 36 -37.19 -23.97 -0.07
C LEU A 36 -36.03 -24.26 0.91
N PRO A 37 -35.19 -25.28 0.65
CA PRO A 37 -33.98 -25.48 1.43
C PRO A 37 -33.11 -24.23 1.37
N CYS A 38 -32.51 -23.85 2.50
CA CYS A 38 -31.58 -22.72 2.54
C CYS A 38 -30.50 -22.91 1.46
N PRO A 39 -30.18 -21.88 0.66
CA PRO A 39 -29.04 -21.96 -0.25
C PRO A 39 -27.77 -22.22 0.59
N PRO A 40 -26.83 -23.05 0.09
CA PRO A 40 -25.56 -23.23 0.75
C PRO A 40 -24.86 -21.86 0.94
N PRO A 41 -24.10 -21.65 2.02
CA PRO A 41 -23.35 -20.42 2.20
C PRO A 41 -22.47 -20.22 0.97
N THR A 42 -22.63 -19.08 0.28
CA THR A 42 -21.75 -18.70 -0.81
C THR A 42 -20.31 -18.68 -0.30
N PRO A 43 -19.34 -19.30 -1.01
CA PRO A 43 -17.94 -19.12 -0.68
C PRO A 43 -17.65 -17.63 -0.63
N CYS A 44 -17.01 -17.15 0.44
CA CYS A 44 -16.59 -15.76 0.51
C CYS A 44 -15.77 -15.43 -0.75
N PRO A 45 -16.02 -14.28 -1.40
CA PRO A 45 -15.15 -13.85 -2.48
C PRO A 45 -13.70 -13.79 -1.94
N PRO A 46 -12.70 -14.21 -2.74
CA PRO A 46 -11.31 -14.03 -2.38
C PRO A 46 -11.07 -12.56 -2.02
N PRO A 47 -10.26 -12.24 -1.00
CA PRO A 47 -9.87 -10.86 -0.76
C PRO A 47 -9.30 -10.30 -2.06
N GLU A 48 -9.87 -9.20 -2.55
CA GLU A 48 -9.31 -8.48 -3.69
C GLU A 48 -7.85 -8.16 -3.36
N PRO A 49 -6.89 -8.38 -4.30
CA PRO A 49 -5.54 -7.92 -4.11
C PRO A 49 -5.59 -6.42 -3.79
N CYS A 50 -5.05 -6.03 -2.63
CA CYS A 50 -4.97 -4.61 -2.27
C CYS A 50 -4.31 -3.87 -3.45
N PRO A 51 -4.85 -2.72 -3.90
CA PRO A 51 -4.18 -1.94 -4.91
C PRO A 51 -2.75 -1.65 -4.43
N PRO A 52 -1.73 -1.81 -5.31
CA PRO A 52 -0.35 -1.58 -4.91
C PRO A 52 -0.20 -0.17 -4.32
N PRO A 53 0.63 -0.01 -3.28
CA PRO A 53 0.80 1.29 -2.63
C PRO A 53 1.27 2.32 -3.66
N LYS A 54 0.50 3.41 -3.78
CA LYS A 54 0.76 4.48 -4.73
C LYS A 54 1.93 5.34 -4.28
N ILE A 55 2.98 5.43 -5.10
CA ILE A 55 4.10 6.34 -4.86
C ILE A 55 3.62 7.78 -5.11
N PRO A 56 3.76 8.70 -4.14
CA PRO A 56 3.29 10.07 -4.30
C PRO A 56 4.15 10.82 -5.33
N ASP A 57 3.56 11.81 -6.01
CA ASP A 57 4.30 12.67 -6.94
C ASP A 57 5.28 13.61 -6.22
N GLN A 58 5.04 13.85 -4.93
CA GLN A 58 5.79 14.77 -4.09
C GLN A 58 5.99 14.19 -2.69
N PHE A 59 7.16 14.43 -2.12
CA PHE A 59 7.49 14.07 -0.74
C PHE A 59 7.83 15.34 0.04
N ASP A 60 7.24 15.48 1.23
CA ASP A 60 7.81 16.37 2.24
C ASP A 60 9.00 15.67 2.94
N ALA A 61 9.71 16.42 3.79
CA ALA A 61 10.89 15.91 4.47
C ALA A 61 10.61 14.65 5.34
N PRO A 62 9.56 14.59 6.17
CA PRO A 62 9.24 13.39 6.94
C PRO A 62 8.91 12.18 6.06
N ALA A 63 8.07 12.34 5.02
CA ALA A 63 7.71 11.25 4.13
C ALA A 63 8.91 10.73 3.35
N LEU A 64 9.80 11.62 2.90
CA LEU A 64 11.03 11.24 2.23
C LEU A 64 11.94 10.44 3.16
N SER A 65 12.11 10.90 4.40
CA SER A 65 12.96 10.22 5.40
C SER A 65 12.47 8.79 5.67
N ALA A 66 11.15 8.60 5.82
CA ALA A 66 10.55 7.28 5.99
C ALA A 66 10.72 6.39 4.74
N ALA A 67 10.61 6.96 3.54
CA ALA A 67 10.81 6.24 2.28
C ALA A 67 12.27 5.78 2.09
N LEU A 68 13.23 6.62 2.52
CA LEU A 68 14.66 6.30 2.52
C LEU A 68 14.98 5.20 3.55
N GLN A 69 14.46 5.32 4.78
CA GLN A 69 14.62 4.32 5.82
C GLN A 69 14.18 2.92 5.37
N LEU A 70 13.01 2.84 4.72
CA LEU A 70 12.49 1.55 4.24
C LEU A 70 13.40 0.90 3.19
N ARG A 71 13.95 1.68 2.26
CA ARG A 71 14.75 1.16 1.15
C ARG A 71 16.20 0.87 1.54
N LEU A 72 16.79 1.71 2.39
CA LEU A 72 18.15 1.48 2.92
C LEU A 72 18.25 0.29 3.86
N ARG A 73 17.13 -0.19 4.43
CA ARG A 73 17.11 -1.49 5.13
C ARG A 73 17.59 -2.64 4.25
N GLY A 74 17.38 -2.55 2.94
CA GLY A 74 17.76 -3.58 1.98
C GLY A 74 17.10 -4.93 2.26
N THR A 75 17.73 -5.99 1.76
CA THR A 75 17.41 -7.37 2.07
C THR A 75 18.46 -7.93 3.02
N THR A 76 18.12 -8.93 3.83
CA THR A 76 19.13 -9.58 4.69
C THR A 76 20.22 -10.22 3.81
N ALA A 77 21.46 -10.21 4.30
CA ALA A 77 22.61 -10.71 3.55
C ALA A 77 22.50 -12.22 3.22
N ASP A 78 21.75 -12.98 4.02
CA ASP A 78 21.49 -14.41 3.83
C ASP A 78 20.25 -14.71 2.96
N GLY A 79 19.58 -13.68 2.45
CA GLY A 79 18.36 -13.81 1.65
C GLY A 79 17.13 -14.28 2.43
N SER A 80 17.23 -14.39 3.77
CA SER A 80 16.09 -14.68 4.62
C SER A 80 15.07 -13.55 4.64
N ALA A 81 13.85 -13.85 5.09
CA ALA A 81 12.88 -12.79 5.31
C ALA A 81 13.37 -11.90 6.45
N ALA A 82 13.43 -10.59 6.20
CA ALA A 82 13.73 -9.62 7.26
C ALA A 82 12.80 -9.87 8.45
N SER A 83 13.36 -10.11 9.62
CA SER A 83 12.57 -10.31 10.83
C SER A 83 11.71 -9.07 11.06
N THR A 84 10.41 -9.26 11.29
CA THR A 84 9.48 -8.18 11.64
C THR A 84 9.78 -7.57 13.01
N THR A 85 10.76 -8.13 13.75
CA THR A 85 11.36 -7.53 14.94
C THR A 85 12.37 -6.47 14.50
N THR A 86 11.81 -5.32 14.14
CA THR A 86 12.36 -3.98 13.91
C THR A 86 13.83 -3.76 14.28
N GLY A 87 14.74 -4.10 13.38
CA GLY A 87 16.06 -3.46 13.36
C GLY A 87 15.91 -2.07 12.72
N ASN A 88 16.03 -0.99 13.49
CA ASN A 88 16.22 0.38 12.94
C ASN A 88 17.67 0.62 12.51
N GLN A 89 18.48 -0.43 12.44
CA GLN A 89 19.90 -0.38 12.16
C GLN A 89 20.27 -1.45 11.15
N VAL A 90 21.27 -1.17 10.33
CA VAL A 90 21.91 -2.15 9.43
C VAL A 90 23.42 -2.07 9.61
N ILE A 91 24.09 -3.22 9.57
CA ILE A 91 25.55 -3.28 9.59
C ILE A 91 26.02 -3.29 8.15
N TRP A 92 26.88 -2.35 7.80
CA TRP A 92 27.59 -2.34 6.53
C TRP A 92 29.02 -2.78 6.76
N VAL A 93 29.53 -3.57 5.81
CA VAL A 93 30.87 -4.13 5.84
C VAL A 93 31.55 -3.79 4.52
N ASP A 94 32.73 -3.19 4.61
CA ASP A 94 33.58 -2.95 3.44
C ASP A 94 35.06 -3.00 3.84
N SER A 95 35.85 -3.72 3.05
CA SER A 95 37.32 -3.77 3.18
C SER A 95 37.83 -4.10 4.60
N GLY A 96 37.05 -4.86 5.38
CA GLY A 96 37.36 -5.22 6.77
C GLY A 96 36.92 -4.21 7.83
N GLY A 97 36.39 -3.05 7.42
CA GLY A 97 35.68 -2.13 8.30
C GLY A 97 34.21 -2.51 8.44
N GLU A 98 33.65 -2.25 9.62
CA GLU A 98 32.22 -2.40 9.90
C GLU A 98 31.66 -1.08 10.42
N VAL A 99 30.45 -0.73 9.99
CA VAL A 99 29.73 0.43 10.52
C VAL A 99 28.28 0.10 10.74
N LEU A 100 27.74 0.58 11.85
CA LEU A 100 26.32 0.51 12.15
C LEU A 100 25.66 1.77 11.58
N VAL A 101 24.72 1.57 10.65
CA VAL A 101 23.91 2.64 10.06
C VAL A 101 22.58 2.71 10.80
N HIS A 102 22.31 3.83 11.48
CA HIS A 102 21.06 4.04 12.22
C HIS A 102 19.99 4.61 11.30
N LEU A 103 19.14 3.75 10.73
CA LEU A 103 18.14 4.13 9.74
C LEU A 103 16.99 4.99 10.31
N ASP A 104 16.75 4.93 11.62
CA ASP A 104 15.79 5.81 12.30
C ASP A 104 16.30 7.24 12.54
N SER A 105 17.60 7.47 12.35
CA SER A 105 18.19 8.81 12.41
C SER A 105 18.08 9.59 11.10
N ILE A 106 17.60 8.95 10.02
CA ILE A 106 17.52 9.58 8.70
C ILE A 106 16.63 10.81 8.78
N GLN A 107 17.19 11.97 8.41
CA GLN A 107 16.47 13.23 8.33
C GLN A 107 16.78 13.93 7.01
N ALA A 108 15.75 14.17 6.22
CA ALA A 108 15.85 15.01 5.03
C ALA A 108 15.57 16.48 5.36
N ARG A 109 16.29 17.39 4.70
CA ARG A 109 15.92 18.80 4.54
C ARG A 109 15.89 19.12 3.06
N ILE A 110 14.76 19.65 2.62
CA ILE A 110 14.52 19.97 1.22
C ILE A 110 14.51 21.50 1.09
N LEU A 111 15.52 22.01 0.42
CA LEU A 111 15.72 23.42 0.11
C LEU A 111 15.54 23.63 -1.40
N GLU A 112 15.58 24.89 -1.83
CA GLU A 112 15.54 25.18 -3.26
C GLU A 112 16.77 24.57 -3.96
N ASN A 113 16.55 23.71 -4.95
CA ASN A 113 17.59 23.01 -5.71
C ASN A 113 18.56 22.15 -4.88
N LEU A 114 18.28 21.90 -3.59
CA LEU A 114 19.21 21.23 -2.70
C LEU A 114 18.46 20.29 -1.76
N LEU A 115 18.88 19.04 -1.75
CA LEU A 115 18.45 18.03 -0.79
C LEU A 115 19.61 17.72 0.15
N LEU A 116 19.40 17.93 1.45
CA LEU A 116 20.33 17.52 2.49
C LEU A 116 19.75 16.31 3.21
N ILE A 117 20.57 15.28 3.44
CA ILE A 117 20.16 14.07 4.16
C ILE A 117 21.19 13.82 5.26
N SER A 118 20.73 13.81 6.52
CA SER A 118 21.54 13.41 7.67
C SER A 118 21.26 11.95 7.98
N ILE A 119 22.30 11.18 8.29
CA ILE A 119 22.22 9.80 8.77
C ILE A 119 23.33 9.54 9.78
N ASP A 120 22.98 8.99 10.93
CA ASP A 120 23.95 8.63 11.96
C ASP A 120 24.63 7.31 11.61
N LEU A 121 25.95 7.33 11.72
CA LEU A 121 26.82 6.16 11.65
C LEU A 121 27.50 5.95 12.99
N GLU A 122 27.77 4.70 13.32
CA GLU A 122 28.47 4.33 14.54
C GLU A 122 29.53 3.27 14.26
N SER A 123 30.75 3.56 14.72
CA SER A 123 31.87 2.63 14.80
C SER A 123 32.43 2.63 16.22
N ASP A 124 33.24 1.64 16.55
CA ASP A 124 33.97 1.56 17.82
C ASP A 124 34.95 2.73 18.02
N GLU A 125 35.48 3.29 16.94
CA GLU A 125 36.47 4.37 16.94
C GLU A 125 35.86 5.77 17.01
N THR A 126 34.65 5.95 16.47
CA THR A 126 34.00 7.27 16.35
C THR A 126 32.81 7.46 17.26
N GLY A 127 32.24 6.37 17.78
CA GLY A 127 30.90 6.39 18.36
C GLY A 127 29.84 6.81 17.33
N ARG A 128 28.62 7.07 17.80
CA ARG A 128 27.49 7.50 16.98
C ARG A 128 27.58 8.98 16.62
N THR A 129 27.69 9.29 15.34
CA THR A 129 27.80 10.66 14.83
C THR A 129 27.18 10.80 13.43
N PRO A 130 26.58 11.95 13.07
CA PRO A 130 25.94 12.13 11.77
C PRO A 130 26.94 12.33 10.62
N LEU A 131 26.62 11.74 9.47
CA LEU A 131 27.06 12.21 8.16
C LEU A 131 25.92 12.93 7.45
N ILE A 132 26.23 14.04 6.79
CA ILE A 132 25.30 14.86 6.03
C ILE A 132 25.71 14.86 4.56
N VAL A 133 24.83 14.33 3.73
CA VAL A 133 24.99 14.23 2.29
C VAL A 133 24.17 15.33 1.62
N SER A 134 24.76 16.00 0.64
CA SER A 134 24.13 17.06 -0.14
C SER A 134 23.91 16.60 -1.59
N PHE A 135 22.73 16.82 -2.14
CA PHE A 135 22.44 16.63 -3.56
C PHE A 135 21.91 17.93 -4.14
N ALA A 136 22.68 18.54 -5.04
CA ALA A 136 22.20 19.63 -5.89
C ALA A 136 21.34 19.03 -7.01
N LEU A 137 20.09 19.46 -7.06
CA LEU A 137 19.03 18.97 -7.94
C LEU A 137 18.48 20.10 -8.81
N GLY A 138 17.69 19.74 -9.80
CA GLY A 138 16.92 20.73 -10.58
C GLY A 138 15.76 21.30 -9.79
N ASN A 139 15.07 22.27 -10.39
CA ASN A 139 13.86 22.87 -9.85
C ASN A 139 12.62 22.38 -10.62
N ALA A 140 11.44 22.85 -10.25
CA ALA A 140 10.19 22.40 -10.87
C ALA A 140 10.05 22.79 -12.35
N ALA A 141 10.70 23.87 -12.80
CA ALA A 141 10.65 24.34 -14.18
C ALA A 141 11.73 23.68 -15.07
N ASP A 142 12.86 23.33 -14.47
CA ASP A 142 13.97 22.63 -15.08
C ASP A 142 14.43 21.47 -14.16
N PRO A 143 13.75 20.32 -14.23
CA PRO A 143 14.11 19.16 -13.44
C PRO A 143 15.46 18.62 -13.90
N ALA A 144 16.34 18.28 -12.96
CA ALA A 144 17.57 17.62 -13.33
C ALA A 144 17.22 16.22 -13.85
N GLY A 145 17.69 15.89 -15.04
CA GLY A 145 17.38 14.65 -15.76
C GLY A 145 17.97 13.41 -15.10
N LEU A 146 17.47 13.06 -13.91
CA LEU A 146 17.95 11.96 -13.06
C LEU A 146 19.47 12.02 -12.81
N VAL A 147 20.01 13.23 -12.66
CA VAL A 147 21.40 13.52 -12.32
C VAL A 147 21.40 14.49 -11.15
N ALA A 148 22.35 14.33 -10.23
CA ALA A 148 22.61 15.26 -9.15
C ALA A 148 24.10 15.51 -9.02
N ALA A 149 24.50 16.69 -8.57
CA ALA A 149 25.85 16.93 -8.09
C ALA A 149 25.88 16.77 -6.56
N THR A 150 26.98 16.26 -6.01
CA THR A 150 27.20 16.09 -4.57
C THR A 150 28.61 16.55 -4.21
N ASP A 151 28.86 16.78 -2.92
CA ASP A 151 30.21 17.02 -2.41
C ASP A 151 31.09 15.77 -2.65
N GLU A 152 32.42 15.93 -2.80
CA GLU A 152 33.34 14.78 -2.91
C GLU A 152 33.24 13.83 -1.70
N TYR A 153 33.04 14.41 -0.51
CA TYR A 153 32.81 13.67 0.72
C TYR A 153 31.64 14.30 1.49
N PRO A 154 30.79 13.50 2.16
CA PRO A 154 29.75 14.03 3.02
C PRO A 154 30.35 14.81 4.20
N ARG A 155 29.57 15.74 4.75
CA ARG A 155 29.95 16.52 5.93
C ARG A 155 29.79 15.67 7.19
N GLY A 156 30.70 15.78 8.15
CA GLY A 156 30.63 15.02 9.41
C GLY A 156 32.02 14.63 9.90
N ASP A 157 32.12 13.51 10.62
CA ASP A 157 33.42 12.95 11.02
C ASP A 157 34.23 12.54 9.79
N GLY A 158 35.49 13.00 9.72
CA GLY A 158 36.33 12.80 8.54
C GLY A 158 36.75 11.34 8.30
N ARG A 159 36.83 10.50 9.33
CA ARG A 159 37.17 9.08 9.18
C ARG A 159 36.00 8.31 8.58
N LEU A 160 34.79 8.55 9.10
CA LEU A 160 33.58 7.96 8.54
C LEU A 160 33.31 8.44 7.12
N ALA A 161 33.49 9.74 6.86
CA ALA A 161 33.30 10.30 5.52
C ALA A 161 34.31 9.71 4.50
N ALA A 162 35.57 9.52 4.89
CA ALA A 162 36.59 8.97 4.01
C ALA A 162 36.37 7.48 3.68
N HIS A 163 35.91 6.68 4.63
CA HIS A 163 35.74 5.23 4.43
C HIS A 163 34.34 4.87 3.88
N TRP A 164 33.29 5.53 4.37
CA TRP A 164 31.90 5.17 4.07
C TRP A 164 31.16 6.19 3.21
N GLY A 165 31.77 7.36 2.94
CA GLY A 165 31.09 8.48 2.29
C GLY A 165 30.56 8.14 0.90
N GLU A 166 31.38 7.53 0.05
CA GLU A 166 31.00 7.11 -1.30
C GLU A 166 29.82 6.11 -1.25
N SER A 167 29.91 5.09 -0.41
CA SER A 167 28.87 4.08 -0.24
C SER A 167 27.54 4.70 0.22
N ILE A 168 27.59 5.65 1.17
CA ILE A 168 26.40 6.34 1.66
C ILE A 168 25.79 7.24 0.58
N GLN A 169 26.61 8.00 -0.15
CA GLN A 169 26.14 8.84 -1.26
C GLN A 169 25.49 7.99 -2.36
N ALA A 170 26.14 6.89 -2.75
CA ALA A 170 25.63 5.96 -3.76
C ALA A 170 24.34 5.27 -3.32
N ALA A 171 24.24 4.83 -2.07
CA ALA A 171 23.04 4.20 -1.53
C ALA A 171 21.85 5.16 -1.46
N LEU A 172 22.08 6.40 -1.02
CA LEU A 172 21.03 7.43 -0.98
C LEU A 172 20.57 7.79 -2.40
N TRP A 173 21.52 7.98 -3.32
CA TRP A 173 21.19 8.32 -4.70
C TRP A 173 20.45 7.18 -5.42
N SER A 174 20.92 5.95 -5.30
CA SER A 174 20.24 4.78 -5.87
C SER A 174 18.83 4.59 -5.29
N THR A 175 18.63 4.92 -4.02
CA THR A 175 17.29 4.91 -3.39
C THR A 175 16.37 5.96 -4.02
N LEU A 176 16.87 7.17 -4.27
CA LEU A 176 16.12 8.24 -4.94
C LEU A 176 15.76 7.87 -6.39
N LEU A 177 16.71 7.26 -7.12
CA LEU A 177 16.46 6.74 -8.47
C LEU A 177 15.42 5.61 -8.47
N SER A 178 15.49 4.70 -7.50
CA SER A 178 14.50 3.62 -7.35
C SER A 178 13.10 4.18 -7.09
N LEU A 179 12.99 5.19 -6.22
CA LEU A 179 11.73 5.91 -6.00
C LEU A 179 11.16 6.53 -7.29
N ALA A 180 12.01 7.19 -8.08
CA ALA A 180 11.60 7.75 -9.38
C ALA A 180 11.15 6.66 -10.37
N GLN A 181 11.88 5.55 -10.44
CA GLN A 181 11.55 4.42 -11.31
C GLN A 181 10.23 3.76 -10.91
N GLU A 182 10.01 3.48 -9.63
CA GLU A 182 8.77 2.89 -9.12
C GLU A 182 7.57 3.82 -9.39
N HIS A 183 7.74 5.12 -9.13
CA HIS A 183 6.74 6.15 -9.41
C HIS A 183 6.31 6.16 -10.89
N ALA A 184 7.28 6.11 -11.80
CA ALA A 184 7.02 6.11 -13.23
C ALA A 184 6.40 4.79 -13.71
N THR A 185 6.90 3.65 -13.21
CA THR A 185 6.44 2.31 -13.56
C THR A 185 4.98 2.11 -13.19
N GLU A 186 4.57 2.53 -11.99
CA GLU A 186 3.18 2.49 -11.53
C GLU A 186 2.22 3.24 -12.50
N ARG A 187 2.74 4.26 -13.19
CA ARG A 187 1.99 5.11 -14.13
C ARG A 187 2.11 4.66 -15.59
N GLY A 188 2.86 3.58 -15.88
CA GLY A 188 3.16 3.15 -17.24
C GLY A 188 3.99 4.19 -18.02
N LYS A 189 4.91 4.87 -17.33
CA LYS A 189 5.74 5.97 -17.83
C LYS A 189 7.23 5.70 -17.58
N THR A 190 8.07 6.56 -18.13
CA THR A 190 9.53 6.61 -17.90
C THR A 190 9.87 7.73 -16.90
N PRO A 191 10.77 7.50 -15.92
CA PRO A 191 11.22 8.57 -15.04
C PRO A 191 12.03 9.59 -15.83
N VAL A 192 11.76 10.88 -15.64
CA VAL A 192 12.44 11.95 -16.38
C VAL A 192 13.14 12.97 -15.48
N GLY A 193 12.82 13.03 -14.19
CA GLY A 193 13.51 13.97 -13.31
C GLY A 193 13.14 13.89 -11.85
N ILE A 194 14.06 14.40 -11.04
CA ILE A 194 13.90 14.64 -9.61
C ILE A 194 14.22 16.11 -9.38
N SER A 195 13.31 16.84 -8.73
CA SER A 195 13.48 18.27 -8.46
C SER A 195 13.18 18.60 -7.01
N ALA A 196 13.97 19.50 -6.42
CA ALA A 196 13.77 19.99 -5.08
C ALA A 196 13.30 21.45 -5.10
N THR A 197 12.13 21.69 -4.51
CA THR A 197 11.61 23.01 -4.20
C THR A 197 11.51 23.11 -2.69
N SER A 198 11.66 24.30 -2.11
CA SER A 198 11.63 24.48 -0.64
C SER A 198 10.49 23.67 0.04
N GLY A 199 10.88 22.67 0.83
CA GLY A 199 9.97 21.76 1.56
C GLY A 199 9.39 20.57 0.79
N SER A 200 9.63 20.43 -0.52
CA SER A 200 9.03 19.37 -1.36
C SER A 200 10.00 18.81 -2.40
N LEU A 201 10.16 17.48 -2.43
CA LEU A 201 10.86 16.74 -3.46
C LEU A 201 9.83 16.19 -4.45
N ARG A 202 9.92 16.56 -5.72
CA ARG A 202 9.00 16.11 -6.76
C ARG A 202 9.67 15.06 -7.66
N LEU A 203 8.92 14.00 -7.95
CA LEU A 203 9.24 12.99 -8.96
C LEU A 203 8.47 13.29 -10.24
N GLN A 204 9.13 13.14 -11.39
CA GLN A 204 8.55 13.42 -12.69
C GLN A 204 8.67 12.22 -13.62
N ALA A 205 7.57 11.93 -14.34
CA ALA A 205 7.50 10.83 -15.29
C ALA A 205 6.79 11.28 -16.57
N ALA A 206 7.32 10.85 -17.72
CA ALA A 206 6.80 11.16 -19.06
C ALA A 206 6.60 9.88 -19.90
N ALA A 207 5.87 10.01 -21.01
CA ALA A 207 5.54 8.90 -21.91
C ALA A 207 6.79 8.39 -22.66
#